data_AF-D6CIW5-F1
#
_entry.id   AF-D6CIW5-F1
#
_cell.length_a   1.000
_cell.length_b   1.000
_cell.length_c   1.000
_cell.angle_alpha   90.00
_cell.angle_beta   90.00
_cell.angle_gamma   90.00
#
_symmetry.space_group_name_H-M   'P 1'
#
loop_
_entity.id
_entity.type
_entity.pdbx_description
1 polymer ?
#
loop_
_entity_poly.entity_id
_entity_poly.type
_entity_poly.pdbx_seq_one_letter_code
_entity_poly.pdbx_strand_id
1 'polypeptide(L)'
;FVKRITNETKIQIAISLNGGHIKIPESILSEKPDQEDGVATQATGSQVIDIHTGVGFLDHMIHALAKHSGWSLIVECIGDLHIDDHHTTEDCGIALGEAFKQALGQVRGVKRFGFGFAPLDEALSRAVVDLSNRPYAVIDLGLKREKIGDLSCEMVPHFLESFTEAARLTIH
;
A
#
# COMPACT_ATOMS: atom_id res chain seq x y z
N PHE A 1 -13.28 1.82 -3.48
CA PHE A 1 -12.99 3.16 -2.95
C PHE A 1 -13.22 3.11 -1.46
N VAL A 2 -12.24 3.52 -0.67
CA VAL A 2 -12.29 3.53 0.79
C VAL A 2 -11.97 4.93 1.28
N LYS A 3 -12.68 5.38 2.31
CA LYS A 3 -12.39 6.60 3.05
C LYS A 3 -12.35 6.24 4.53
N ARG A 4 -11.21 6.47 5.17
CA ARG A 4 -10.98 6.21 6.59
C ARG A 4 -10.60 7.52 7.26
N ILE A 5 -11.35 7.93 8.27
CA ILE A 5 -11.15 9.20 8.97
C ILE A 5 -11.08 8.90 10.46
N THR A 6 -9.93 9.18 11.07
CA THR A 6 -9.71 9.13 12.51
C THR A 6 -9.31 10.51 13.01
N ASN A 7 -8.95 10.59 14.29
CA ASN A 7 -8.38 11.81 14.86
C ASN A 7 -6.92 12.03 14.43
N GLU A 8 -6.20 10.95 14.11
CA GLU A 8 -4.78 10.95 13.74
C GLU A 8 -4.61 11.12 12.22
N THR A 9 -5.39 10.39 11.43
CA THR A 9 -5.23 10.34 9.97
C THR A 9 -6.54 10.51 9.20
N LYS A 10 -6.43 11.05 7.99
CA LYS A 10 -7.51 11.08 6.99
C LYS A 10 -6.99 10.45 5.71
N ILE A 11 -7.59 9.33 5.31
CA ILE A 11 -7.15 8.53 4.18
C ILE A 11 -8.27 8.36 3.16
N GLN A 12 -7.92 8.50 1.88
CA GLN A 12 -8.73 8.10 0.75
C GLN A 12 -7.95 7.17 -0.16
N ILE A 13 -8.57 6.05 -0.56
CA ILE A 13 -7.96 5.08 -1.48
C ILE A 13 -8.95 4.70 -2.57
N ALA A 14 -8.54 4.88 -3.83
CA ALA A 14 -9.19 4.28 -4.99
C ALA A 14 -8.28 3.21 -5.59
N ILE A 15 -8.80 2.00 -5.79
CA ILE A 15 -8.04 0.87 -6.33
C ILE A 15 -8.85 0.17 -7.42
N SER A 16 -8.15 -0.23 -8.48
CA SER A 16 -8.61 -1.19 -9.49
C SER A 16 -7.55 -2.28 -9.64
N LEU A 17 -7.93 -3.52 -9.31
CA LEU A 17 -7.03 -4.68 -9.40
C LEU A 17 -6.72 -5.09 -10.85
N ASN A 18 -7.52 -4.61 -11.81
CA ASN A 18 -7.38 -4.91 -13.24
C ASN A 18 -6.70 -3.77 -14.02
N GLY A 19 -6.09 -2.80 -13.33
CA GLY A 19 -5.53 -1.60 -13.94
C GLY A 19 -6.60 -0.67 -14.50
N GLY A 20 -6.28 -0.01 -15.62
CA GLY A 20 -7.15 0.94 -16.31
C GLY A 20 -7.18 2.33 -15.67
N HIS A 21 -8.10 3.17 -16.13
CA HIS A 21 -8.25 4.51 -15.56
C HIS A 21 -9.11 4.48 -14.29
N ILE A 22 -8.62 5.13 -13.24
CA ILE A 22 -9.37 5.38 -12.01
C ILE A 22 -9.31 6.87 -11.67
N LYS A 23 -10.24 7.31 -10.84
CA LYS A 23 -10.29 8.65 -10.27
C LYS A 23 -10.85 8.58 -8.87
N ILE A 24 -10.48 9.55 -8.05
CA ILE A 24 -11.16 9.82 -6.77
C ILE A 24 -12.27 10.86 -6.98
N PRO A 25 -13.34 10.85 -6.16
CA PRO A 25 -14.43 11.81 -6.30
C PRO A 25 -14.00 13.26 -5.99
N GLU A 26 -13.28 13.46 -4.89
CA GLU A 26 -12.78 14.76 -4.42
C GLU A 26 -11.52 14.53 -3.58
N SER A 27 -10.44 15.22 -3.95
CA SER A 27 -9.15 15.17 -3.25
C SER A 27 -9.28 15.69 -1.83
N ILE A 28 -8.67 15.02 -0.86
CA ILE A 28 -8.51 15.57 0.50
C ILE A 28 -7.27 16.45 0.64
N LEU A 29 -6.31 16.33 -0.27
CA LEU A 29 -5.10 17.14 -0.27
C LEU A 29 -5.44 18.56 -0.71
N SER A 30 -4.99 19.55 0.08
CA SER A 30 -5.14 20.98 -0.24
C SER A 30 -4.28 21.41 -1.42
N GLU A 31 -3.10 20.82 -1.55
CA GLU A 31 -2.18 20.96 -2.68
C GLU A 31 -1.64 19.58 -3.01
N LYS A 32 -1.64 19.21 -4.28
CA LYS A 32 -0.91 18.02 -4.72
C LYS A 32 0.56 18.42 -4.91
N PRO A 33 1.53 17.64 -4.40
CA PRO A 33 2.94 17.87 -4.70
C PRO A 33 3.14 17.96 -6.22
N ASP A 34 3.97 18.90 -6.68
CA ASP A 34 4.24 19.06 -8.11
C ASP A 34 4.75 17.73 -8.70
N GLN A 35 4.30 17.40 -9.91
CA GLN A 35 4.65 16.15 -10.61
C GLN A 35 6.17 15.97 -10.81
N GLU A 36 6.95 17.06 -10.75
CA GLU A 36 8.41 17.01 -10.88
C GLU A 36 9.11 16.48 -9.62
N ASP A 37 8.49 16.54 -8.44
CA ASP A 37 9.04 16.04 -7.17
C ASP A 37 8.40 14.71 -6.69
N GLY A 38 7.27 14.31 -7.28
CA GLY A 38 6.50 13.12 -6.89
C GLY A 38 7.06 11.81 -7.46
N VAL A 39 8.05 11.20 -6.78
CA VAL A 39 8.71 9.93 -7.17
C VAL A 39 7.73 8.74 -7.31
N ALA A 40 6.53 8.82 -6.72
CA ALA A 40 5.55 7.74 -6.65
C ALA A 40 4.30 7.96 -7.54
N THR A 41 4.45 8.65 -8.66
CA THR A 41 3.37 8.89 -9.62
C THR A 41 3.68 8.27 -10.99
N GLN A 42 2.67 7.63 -11.60
CA GLN A 42 2.77 7.09 -12.96
C GLN A 42 1.39 7.01 -13.62
N ALA A 43 1.24 7.64 -14.78
CA ALA A 43 0.03 7.50 -15.60
C ALA A 43 0.37 6.95 -16.99
N THR A 44 -0.23 5.82 -17.34
CA THR A 44 -0.12 5.17 -18.65
C THR A 44 -1.50 4.69 -19.10
N GLY A 45 -1.66 4.27 -20.36
CA GLY A 45 -2.94 3.73 -20.84
C GLY A 45 -3.41 2.45 -20.11
N SER A 46 -2.48 1.70 -19.50
CA SER A 46 -2.80 0.45 -18.80
C SER A 46 -3.02 0.61 -17.30
N GLN A 47 -2.43 1.65 -16.68
CA GLN A 47 -2.50 1.86 -15.23
C GLN A 47 -2.31 3.33 -14.85
N VAL A 48 -2.95 3.73 -13.75
CA VAL A 48 -2.79 5.04 -13.10
C VAL A 48 -2.41 4.80 -11.65
N ILE A 49 -1.25 5.27 -11.21
CA ILE A 49 -0.73 5.14 -9.86
C ILE A 49 -0.37 6.54 -9.35
N ASP A 50 -0.93 6.95 -8.22
CA ASP A 50 -0.76 8.28 -7.63
C ASP A 50 -0.78 8.17 -6.10
N ILE A 51 0.39 8.14 -5.46
CA ILE A 51 0.53 7.83 -4.04
C ILE A 51 1.07 9.04 -3.28
N HIS A 52 0.31 9.47 -2.27
CA HIS A 52 0.65 10.57 -1.39
C HIS A 52 0.32 10.22 0.06
N THR A 53 1.26 9.61 0.78
CA THR A 53 1.13 9.33 2.22
C THR A 53 1.75 10.41 3.10
N GLY A 54 2.66 11.21 2.54
CA GLY A 54 3.52 12.14 3.30
C GLY A 54 4.81 11.50 3.81
N VAL A 55 5.01 10.18 3.60
CA VAL A 55 6.26 9.45 3.89
C VAL A 55 6.85 8.94 2.57
N GLY A 56 7.86 9.62 2.04
CA GLY A 56 8.31 9.39 0.65
C GLY A 56 8.78 7.96 0.34
N PHE A 57 9.42 7.28 1.30
CA PHE A 57 9.83 5.88 1.08
C PHE A 57 8.65 4.89 1.14
N LEU A 58 7.62 5.20 1.94
CA LEU A 58 6.37 4.43 1.93
C LEU A 58 5.64 4.61 0.59
N ASP A 59 5.60 5.83 0.07
CA ASP A 59 5.02 6.13 -1.25
C ASP A 59 5.69 5.29 -2.34
N HIS A 60 7.03 5.23 -2.32
CA HIS A 60 7.80 4.40 -3.24
C HIS A 60 7.45 2.90 -3.13
N MET A 61 7.34 2.38 -1.91
CA MET A 61 7.00 0.96 -1.67
C MET A 61 5.59 0.62 -2.18
N ILE A 62 4.60 1.46 -1.90
CA ILE A 62 3.23 1.27 -2.36
C ILE A 62 3.14 1.42 -3.90
N HIS A 63 3.87 2.37 -4.46
CA HIS A 63 3.97 2.53 -5.91
C HIS A 63 4.54 1.27 -6.58
N ALA A 64 5.64 0.71 -6.04
CA ALA A 64 6.23 -0.53 -6.55
C ALA A 64 5.24 -1.71 -6.46
N LEU A 65 4.52 -1.84 -5.34
CA LEU A 65 3.48 -2.85 -5.17
C LEU A 65 2.40 -2.75 -6.26
N ALA A 66 1.85 -1.55 -6.47
CA ALA A 66 0.82 -1.32 -7.48
C ALA A 66 1.35 -1.58 -8.90
N LYS A 67 2.55 -1.09 -9.19
CA LYS A 67 3.22 -1.24 -10.49
C LYS A 67 3.37 -2.70 -10.89
N HIS A 68 3.91 -3.53 -10.00
CA HIS A 68 4.19 -4.94 -10.32
C HIS A 68 2.96 -5.84 -10.18
N SER A 69 1.92 -5.39 -9.47
CA SER A 69 0.63 -6.09 -9.41
C SER A 69 -0.29 -5.76 -10.59
N GLY A 70 0.06 -4.78 -11.42
CA GLY A 70 -0.79 -4.30 -12.53
C GLY A 70 -2.01 -3.52 -12.04
N TRP A 71 -1.94 -2.93 -10.85
CA TRP A 71 -3.04 -2.16 -10.27
C TRP A 71 -3.02 -0.73 -10.79
N SER A 72 -4.21 -0.14 -10.84
CA SER A 72 -4.34 1.30 -10.72
C SER A 72 -4.68 1.63 -9.28
N LEU A 73 -3.95 2.57 -8.68
CA LEU A 73 -4.04 2.89 -7.27
C LEU A 73 -3.83 4.38 -7.03
N ILE A 74 -4.81 5.03 -6.42
CA ILE A 74 -4.67 6.39 -5.87
C ILE A 74 -4.75 6.27 -4.35
N VAL A 75 -3.76 6.82 -3.65
CA VAL A 75 -3.72 6.91 -2.18
C VAL A 75 -3.48 8.36 -1.79
N GLU A 76 -4.35 8.91 -0.96
CA GLU A 76 -4.16 10.20 -0.32
C GLU A 76 -4.25 10.03 1.19
N CYS A 77 -3.27 10.54 1.91
CA CYS A 77 -3.25 10.58 3.37
C CYS A 77 -2.92 11.99 3.86
N ILE A 78 -3.62 12.42 4.91
CA ILE A 78 -3.20 13.51 5.79
C ILE A 78 -3.02 12.88 7.16
N GLY A 79 -1.76 12.72 7.58
CA GLY A 79 -1.39 12.14 8.86
C GLY A 79 -0.69 13.14 9.78
N ASP A 80 -0.45 12.71 11.01
CA ASP A 80 0.12 13.46 12.12
C ASP A 80 1.65 13.32 12.23
N LEU A 81 2.36 13.48 11.10
CA LEU A 81 3.82 13.30 10.97
C LEU A 81 4.72 14.15 11.89
N HIS A 82 4.13 15.09 12.64
CA HIS A 82 4.83 15.84 13.68
C HIS A 82 5.08 15.00 14.96
N ILE A 83 4.39 13.87 15.11
CA ILE A 83 4.61 12.88 16.16
C ILE A 83 5.70 11.90 15.68
N ASP A 84 5.36 11.04 14.72
CA ASP A 84 6.25 10.13 14.01
C ASP A 84 5.55 9.58 12.74
N ASP A 85 6.13 8.56 12.09
CA ASP A 85 5.56 7.91 10.90
C ASP A 85 4.61 6.73 11.21
N HIS A 86 4.39 6.39 12.48
CA HIS A 86 3.71 5.17 12.89
C HIS A 86 2.24 5.17 12.49
N HIS A 87 1.45 6.12 13.01
CA HIS A 87 0.01 6.18 12.75
C HIS A 87 -0.28 6.32 11.25
N THR A 88 0.50 7.17 10.56
CA THR A 88 0.37 7.38 9.12
C THR A 88 0.61 6.08 8.34
N THR A 89 1.67 5.34 8.67
CA THR A 89 2.02 4.10 7.97
C THR A 89 1.03 2.98 8.27
N GLU A 90 0.71 2.76 9.55
CA GLU A 90 -0.25 1.74 9.98
C GLU A 90 -1.62 1.96 9.34
N ASP A 91 -2.17 3.17 9.46
CA ASP A 91 -3.51 3.48 8.97
C ASP A 91 -3.58 3.40 7.44
N CYS A 92 -2.50 3.75 6.73
CA CYS A 92 -2.40 3.52 5.29
C CYS A 92 -2.43 2.03 4.94
N GLY A 93 -1.74 1.19 5.72
CA GLY A 93 -1.77 -0.27 5.58
C GLY A 93 -3.18 -0.83 5.78
N ILE A 94 -3.86 -0.42 6.86
CA ILE A 94 -5.25 -0.82 7.15
C ILE A 94 -6.18 -0.41 5.99
N ALA A 95 -6.18 0.87 5.62
CA ALA A 95 -7.07 1.39 4.58
C ALA A 95 -6.81 0.72 3.22
N LEU A 96 -5.55 0.44 2.89
CA LEU A 96 -5.19 -0.26 1.64
C LEU A 96 -5.68 -1.71 1.67
N GLY A 97 -5.55 -2.40 2.81
CA GLY A 97 -6.07 -3.76 2.99
C GLY A 97 -7.59 -3.82 2.85
N GLU A 98 -8.31 -2.87 3.46
CA GLU A 98 -9.77 -2.73 3.30
C GLU A 98 -10.14 -2.49 1.83
N ALA A 99 -9.44 -1.59 1.13
CA ALA A 99 -9.68 -1.29 -0.27
C ALA A 99 -9.43 -2.50 -1.17
N PHE A 100 -8.34 -3.23 -0.92
CA PHE A 100 -8.04 -4.48 -1.61
C PHE A 100 -9.13 -5.53 -1.38
N LYS A 101 -9.55 -5.74 -0.12
CA LYS A 101 -10.61 -6.71 0.22
C LYS A 101 -11.92 -6.41 -0.50
N GLN A 102 -12.33 -5.14 -0.50
CA GLN A 102 -13.54 -4.70 -1.19
C GLN A 102 -13.43 -4.91 -2.70
N ALA A 103 -12.28 -4.57 -3.30
CA ALA A 103 -12.05 -4.73 -4.73
C ALA A 103 -11.93 -6.19 -5.18
N LEU A 104 -11.37 -7.07 -4.35
CA LEU A 104 -11.27 -8.50 -4.61
C LEU A 104 -12.64 -9.18 -4.61
N GLY A 105 -13.57 -8.72 -3.75
CA GLY A 105 -14.92 -9.25 -3.67
C GLY A 105 -14.97 -10.72 -3.25
N GLN A 106 -15.83 -11.51 -3.92
CA GLN A 106 -15.97 -12.92 -3.61
C GLN A 106 -14.80 -13.73 -4.17
N VAL A 107 -14.09 -14.44 -3.29
CA VAL A 107 -12.99 -15.33 -3.66
C VAL A 107 -13.53 -16.63 -4.28
N ARG A 108 -13.87 -16.57 -5.58
CA ARG A 108 -14.34 -17.72 -6.37
C ARG A 108 -13.73 -17.66 -7.77
N GLY A 109 -13.25 -18.80 -8.28
CA GLY A 109 -12.66 -18.89 -9.61
C GLY A 109 -11.25 -18.28 -9.74
N VAL A 110 -10.62 -17.95 -8.60
CA VAL A 110 -9.23 -17.48 -8.53
C VAL A 110 -8.31 -18.62 -8.13
N LYS A 111 -7.00 -18.48 -8.38
CA LYS A 111 -5.99 -19.48 -7.97
C LYS A 111 -5.92 -19.70 -6.46
N ARG A 112 -6.39 -18.73 -5.66
CA ARG A 112 -6.34 -18.66 -4.19
C ARG A 112 -4.92 -18.55 -3.61
N PHE A 113 -4.00 -19.42 -4.03
CA PHE A 113 -2.61 -19.37 -3.63
C PHE A 113 -1.77 -18.66 -4.69
N GLY A 114 -0.90 -17.76 -4.25
CA GLY A 114 0.10 -17.10 -5.07
C GLY A 114 1.44 -17.10 -4.36
N PHE A 115 2.53 -17.15 -5.12
CA PHE A 115 3.87 -16.92 -4.61
C PHE A 115 4.70 -16.19 -5.65
N GLY A 116 5.70 -15.45 -5.19
CA GLY A 116 6.62 -14.73 -6.07
C GLY A 116 7.98 -14.58 -5.41
N PHE A 117 9.02 -14.59 -6.23
CA PHE A 117 10.38 -14.19 -5.86
C PHE A 117 10.71 -12.91 -6.61
N ALA A 118 11.34 -11.95 -5.94
CA ALA A 118 11.79 -10.71 -6.56
C ALA A 118 13.18 -10.36 -6.01
N PRO A 119 14.21 -10.31 -6.87
CA PRO A 119 15.51 -9.77 -6.50
C PRO A 119 15.53 -8.24 -6.68
N LEU A 120 16.40 -7.58 -5.91
CA LEU A 120 16.86 -6.22 -6.18
C LEU A 120 18.35 -6.18 -5.83
N ASP A 121 19.19 -6.12 -6.85
CA ASP A 121 20.64 -6.33 -6.75
C ASP A 121 20.99 -7.60 -5.96
N GLU A 122 21.70 -7.51 -4.83
CA GLU A 122 22.09 -8.66 -4.00
C GLU A 122 20.96 -9.21 -3.11
N ALA A 123 19.90 -8.43 -2.89
CA ALA A 123 18.79 -8.81 -2.03
C ALA A 123 17.80 -9.72 -2.78
N LEU A 124 17.23 -10.70 -2.07
CA LEU A 124 16.19 -11.58 -2.59
C LEU A 124 15.07 -11.74 -1.57
N SER A 125 13.85 -11.45 -2.00
CA SER A 125 12.64 -11.64 -1.19
C SER A 125 11.71 -12.65 -1.84
N ARG A 126 10.94 -13.36 -1.00
CA ARG A 126 9.82 -14.21 -1.42
C ARG A 126 8.58 -13.77 -0.65
N ALA A 127 7.44 -13.71 -1.34
CA ALA A 127 6.13 -13.59 -0.72
C ALA A 127 5.23 -14.76 -1.12
N VAL A 128 4.41 -15.24 -0.19
CA VAL A 128 3.39 -16.27 -0.39
C VAL A 128 2.06 -15.78 0.17
N VAL A 129 0.99 -15.88 -0.61
CA VAL A 129 -0.34 -15.37 -0.26
C VAL A 129 -1.38 -16.49 -0.37
N ASP A 130 -2.21 -16.66 0.65
CA ASP A 130 -3.48 -17.39 0.60
C ASP A 130 -4.66 -16.41 0.77
N LEU A 131 -5.54 -16.35 -0.24
CA LEU A 131 -6.81 -15.64 -0.19
C LEU A 131 -7.82 -16.39 0.71
N SER A 132 -7.52 -16.44 2.00
CA SER A 132 -8.07 -17.42 2.95
C SER A 132 -9.26 -16.94 3.76
N ASN A 133 -9.49 -15.62 3.83
CA ASN A 133 -10.38 -14.95 4.77
C ASN A 133 -10.00 -15.13 6.26
N ARG A 134 -8.76 -15.57 6.53
CA ARG A 134 -8.17 -15.73 7.86
C ARG A 134 -6.91 -14.86 7.95
N PRO A 135 -6.98 -13.68 8.59
CA PRO A 135 -5.84 -12.78 8.69
C PRO A 135 -4.70 -13.45 9.46
N TYR A 136 -3.53 -13.52 8.84
CA TYR A 136 -2.30 -14.01 9.49
C TYR A 136 -1.07 -13.55 8.69
N ALA A 137 -0.10 -12.94 9.36
CA ALA A 137 1.10 -12.42 8.73
C ALA A 137 2.34 -13.00 9.41
N VAL A 138 3.33 -13.39 8.61
CA VAL A 138 4.68 -13.73 9.08
C VAL A 138 5.66 -12.94 8.24
N ILE A 139 6.23 -11.86 8.78
CA ILE A 139 7.07 -10.94 8.03
C ILE A 139 8.50 -10.99 8.58
N ASP A 140 9.43 -11.57 7.81
CA ASP A 140 10.84 -11.67 8.18
C ASP A 140 11.71 -10.98 7.11
N LEU A 141 11.94 -9.67 7.30
CA LEU A 141 12.69 -8.84 6.37
C LEU A 141 14.16 -8.67 6.75
N GLY A 142 14.55 -9.05 7.97
CA GLY A 142 15.93 -8.94 8.45
C GLY A 142 16.55 -7.54 8.38
N LEU A 143 15.73 -6.47 8.31
CA LEU A 143 16.21 -5.08 8.19
C LEU A 143 17.15 -4.73 9.35
N LYS A 144 18.29 -4.10 9.03
CA LYS A 144 19.34 -3.77 10.00
C LYS A 144 19.46 -2.28 10.30
N ARG A 145 18.90 -1.43 9.43
CA ARG A 145 18.89 0.01 9.62
C ARG A 145 17.73 0.40 10.53
N GLU A 146 17.84 1.56 11.15
CA GLU A 146 16.76 2.16 11.94
C GLU A 146 15.72 2.83 11.03
N LYS A 147 16.16 3.57 10.00
CA LYS A 147 15.30 4.25 9.02
C LYS A 147 15.81 4.13 7.58
N ILE A 148 14.88 4.21 6.62
CA ILE A 148 15.15 4.38 5.19
C ILE A 148 14.39 5.63 4.71
N GLY A 149 15.12 6.70 4.45
CA GLY A 149 14.50 8.01 4.27
C GLY A 149 13.70 8.38 5.52
N ASP A 150 12.44 8.76 5.32
CA ASP A 150 11.55 9.17 6.40
C ASP A 150 10.82 8.01 7.09
N LEU A 151 10.86 6.80 6.51
CA LEU A 151 10.19 5.62 7.04
C LEU A 151 11.08 4.90 8.08
N SER A 152 10.52 4.68 9.26
CA SER A 152 11.12 3.85 10.30
C SER A 152 11.07 2.38 9.87
N CYS A 153 12.20 1.66 9.94
CA CYS A 153 12.32 0.33 9.37
C CYS A 153 11.38 -0.69 10.03
N GLU A 154 11.06 -0.49 11.31
CA GLU A 154 10.08 -1.31 12.04
C GLU A 154 8.65 -1.17 11.48
N MET A 155 8.35 -0.06 10.80
CA MET A 155 7.04 0.15 10.19
C MET A 155 6.88 -0.60 8.87
N VAL A 156 7.97 -1.06 8.24
CA VAL A 156 7.87 -1.88 7.01
C VAL A 156 7.16 -3.22 7.27
N PRO A 157 7.56 -4.05 8.26
CA PRO A 157 6.79 -5.25 8.59
C PRO A 157 5.41 -4.91 9.15
N HIS A 158 5.30 -3.88 10.00
CA HIS A 158 4.00 -3.48 10.58
C HIS A 158 2.98 -3.08 9.50
N PHE A 159 3.39 -2.36 8.46
CA PHE A 159 2.54 -2.03 7.31
C PHE A 159 1.98 -3.29 6.63
N LEU A 160 2.82 -4.30 6.41
CA LEU A 160 2.41 -5.57 5.79
C LEU A 160 1.50 -6.38 6.70
N GLU A 161 1.72 -6.35 8.01
CA GLU A 161 0.83 -6.96 9.01
C GLU A 161 -0.55 -6.31 9.00
N SER A 162 -0.61 -4.98 9.12
CA SER A 162 -1.86 -4.21 9.08
C SER A 162 -2.62 -4.40 7.76
N PHE A 163 -1.91 -4.38 6.62
CA PHE A 163 -2.49 -4.70 5.31
C PHE A 163 -3.09 -6.10 5.29
N THR A 164 -2.35 -7.11 5.76
CA THR A 164 -2.78 -8.51 5.76
C THR A 164 -4.03 -8.72 6.62
N GLU A 165 -4.06 -8.08 7.79
CA GLU A 165 -5.19 -8.13 8.71
C GLU A 165 -6.46 -7.58 8.07
N ALA A 166 -6.40 -6.35 7.58
CA ALA A 166 -7.52 -5.67 6.95
C ALA A 166 -7.95 -6.32 5.63
N ALA A 167 -7.00 -6.84 4.85
CA ALA A 167 -7.27 -7.57 3.61
C ALA A 167 -7.87 -8.98 3.85
N ARG A 168 -7.78 -9.49 5.09
CA ARG A 168 -8.27 -10.82 5.50
C ARG A 168 -7.57 -11.94 4.73
N LEU A 169 -6.25 -11.87 4.63
CA LEU A 169 -5.40 -12.82 3.89
C LEU A 169 -4.44 -13.54 4.82
N THR A 170 -3.81 -14.60 4.35
CA THR A 170 -2.61 -15.14 5.00
C THR A 170 -1.39 -14.79 4.14
N ILE A 171 -0.39 -14.11 4.70
CA ILE A 171 0.82 -13.67 4.01
C ILE A 171 2.06 -14.15 4.77
N HIS A 172 3.02 -14.67 4.01
CA HIS A 172 4.39 -14.98 4.43
C HIS A 172 5.38 -14.31 3.49
#